data_AF-A0A2C9LK31-F1
#
_entry.id   AF-A0A2C9LK31-F1
#
_cell.length_a   1.000
_cell.length_b   1.000
_cell.length_c   1.000
_cell.angle_alpha   90.00
_cell.angle_beta   90.00
_cell.angle_gamma   90.00
#
_symmetry.space_group_name_H-M   'P 1'
#
loop_
_entity.id
_entity.type
_entity.pdbx_description
1 polymer ?
#
loop_
_entity_poly.entity_id
_entity_poly.type
_entity_poly.pdbx_seq_one_letter_code
_entity_poly.pdbx_strand_id
1 'polypeptide(L)'
;MVNSAVRVLFQHKGFEMDPLVEHVRGVEVLPDGLKIIHPGFYYVYSSIHFRPESPRPCKDFQYQTWNQYLEKTSPLDPAQSGCLLKVAHTCCDICTRDEETSYTGGVFYLDKNDVVQIAIDGFGLVNFRRDTSFVGLMMLSTGRSKQQ
;
A
#
# COMPACT_ATOMS: atom_id res chain seq x y z
N MET A 1 -6.28 -26.06 5.61
CA MET A 1 -5.15 -25.64 4.76
C MET A 1 -5.09 -24.13 4.79
N VAL A 2 -4.06 -23.54 5.40
CA VAL A 2 -3.87 -22.09 5.41
C VAL A 2 -3.25 -21.74 4.06
N ASN A 3 -4.10 -21.36 3.10
CA ASN A 3 -3.64 -20.81 1.83
C ASN A 3 -2.94 -19.49 2.14
N SER A 4 -1.61 -19.50 2.14
CA SER A 4 -0.83 -18.29 2.27
C SER A 4 -1.07 -17.45 1.00
N ALA A 5 -1.83 -16.37 1.14
CA ALA A 5 -1.97 -15.39 0.07
C ALA A 5 -0.57 -14.88 -0.28
N VAL A 6 -0.21 -14.93 -1.56
CA VAL A 6 1.05 -14.36 -2.04
C VAL A 6 0.90 -12.85 -1.96
N ARG A 7 1.55 -12.24 -0.96
CA ARG A 7 1.62 -10.80 -0.79
C ARG A 7 2.74 -10.25 -1.65
N VAL A 8 2.41 -9.29 -2.50
CA VAL A 8 3.40 -8.57 -3.29
C VAL A 8 3.49 -7.14 -2.79
N LEU A 9 4.71 -6.67 -2.57
CA LEU A 9 4.96 -5.29 -2.20
C LEU A 9 4.88 -4.41 -3.45
N PHE A 10 4.23 -3.27 -3.32
CA PHE A 10 4.25 -2.23 -4.34
C PHE A 10 5.70 -1.79 -4.56
N GLN A 11 6.19 -1.95 -5.79
CA GLN A 11 7.56 -1.60 -6.13
C GLN A 11 7.63 -0.26 -6.85
N HIS A 12 8.43 0.65 -6.31
CA HIS A 12 8.77 1.87 -7.03
C HIS A 12 9.83 1.55 -8.08
N LYS A 13 9.41 1.30 -9.33
CA LYS A 13 10.35 1.16 -10.45
C LYS A 13 10.85 2.56 -10.82
N GLY A 14 12.09 2.88 -10.44
CA GLY A 14 12.76 4.17 -10.60
C GLY A 14 13.02 4.64 -12.04
N PHE A 15 12.08 4.42 -12.95
CA PHE A 15 12.07 5.02 -14.28
C PHE A 15 11.51 6.43 -14.13
N GLU A 16 12.34 7.45 -14.36
CA GLU A 16 12.02 8.89 -14.43
C GLU A 16 10.82 9.32 -13.59
N MET A 17 11.11 9.84 -12.39
CA MET A 17 10.10 10.55 -11.60
C MET A 17 9.51 11.68 -12.44
N ASP A 18 8.20 11.65 -12.68
CA ASP A 18 7.51 12.77 -13.30
C ASP A 18 7.32 13.85 -12.24
N PRO A 19 8.04 14.98 -12.30
CA PRO A 19 8.03 15.99 -11.25
C PRO A 19 6.68 16.68 -11.06
N LEU A 20 5.72 16.50 -11.98
CA LEU A 20 4.36 17.03 -11.87
C LEU A 20 3.46 16.18 -10.98
N VAL A 21 3.76 14.88 -10.84
CA VAL A 21 2.89 13.91 -10.12
C VAL A 21 3.63 13.13 -9.03
N GLU A 22 4.96 13.07 -9.08
CA GLU A 22 5.82 12.38 -8.14
C GLU A 22 6.80 13.37 -7.49
N HIS A 23 6.77 13.43 -6.16
CA HIS A 23 7.60 14.33 -5.40
C HIS A 23 8.00 13.72 -4.07
N VAL A 24 9.26 13.90 -3.69
CA VAL A 24 9.84 13.32 -2.48
C VAL A 24 10.61 14.39 -1.72
N ARG A 25 10.19 14.66 -0.48
CA ARG A 25 10.94 15.49 0.47
C ARG A 25 10.85 14.91 1.87
N GLY A 26 11.99 14.85 2.56
CA GLY A 26 12.04 14.45 3.98
C GLY A 26 11.76 12.96 4.25
N VAL A 27 11.79 12.12 3.21
CA VAL A 27 11.72 10.64 3.28
C VAL A 27 12.67 10.02 2.26
N GLU A 28 13.08 8.78 2.51
CA GLU A 28 13.91 8.00 1.59
C GLU A 28 13.04 6.96 0.88
N VAL A 29 13.06 6.95 -0.46
CA VAL A 29 12.34 5.95 -1.26
C VAL A 29 13.19 4.70 -1.38
N LEU A 30 12.67 3.58 -0.87
CA LEU A 30 13.23 2.25 -1.02
C LEU A 30 12.52 1.51 -2.17
N PRO A 31 13.10 0.42 -2.71
CA PRO A 31 12.45 -0.37 -3.75
C PRO A 31 11.05 -0.88 -3.36
N ASP A 32 10.82 -1.09 -2.07
CA ASP A 32 9.63 -1.73 -1.51
C ASP A 32 8.89 -0.86 -0.48
N GLY A 33 9.25 0.43 -0.34
CA GLY A 33 8.60 1.29 0.66
C GLY A 33 9.16 2.69 0.80
N LEU A 34 8.60 3.42 1.77
CA LEU A 34 8.99 4.78 2.14
C LEU A 34 9.58 4.77 3.54
N LYS A 35 10.89 5.06 3.66
CA LYS A 35 11.60 5.10 4.94
C LYS A 35 11.53 6.49 5.56
N ILE A 36 11.14 6.53 6.83
CA ILE A 36 10.97 7.75 7.61
C ILE A 36 12.31 8.26 8.12
N ILE A 37 12.63 9.51 7.80
CA ILE A 37 13.87 10.19 8.23
C ILE A 37 13.66 10.97 9.53
N HIS A 38 12.47 11.58 9.69
CA HIS A 38 12.11 12.43 10.82
C HIS A 38 10.90 11.84 11.57
N PRO A 39 10.97 11.63 12.90
CA PRO A 39 9.84 11.09 13.64
C PRO A 39 8.70 12.10 13.76
N GLY A 40 7.45 11.62 13.68
CA GLY A 40 6.28 12.45 13.85
C GLY A 40 4.97 11.81 13.40
N PHE A 41 3.92 12.61 13.35
CA PHE A 41 2.62 12.19 12.83
C PHE A 41 2.58 12.40 11.32
N TYR A 42 2.33 11.33 10.58
CA TYR A 42 2.21 11.32 9.13
C TYR A 42 0.79 10.95 8.75
N TYR A 43 0.18 11.72 7.84
CA TYR A 43 -0.93 11.22 7.06
C TYR A 43 -0.36 10.36 5.94
N VAL A 44 -0.67 9.07 5.97
CA VAL A 44 -0.24 8.11 4.96
C VAL A 44 -1.47 7.70 4.17
N TYR A 45 -1.34 7.65 2.84
CA TYR A 45 -2.44 7.29 1.95
C TYR A 45 -1.95 6.45 0.79
N SER A 46 -2.87 5.67 0.22
CA SER A 46 -2.59 4.87 -0.97
C SER A 46 -3.86 4.60 -1.74
N SER A 47 -3.72 4.55 -3.07
CA SER A 47 -4.76 4.17 -4.01
C SER A 47 -4.23 3.02 -4.85
N ILE A 48 -4.94 1.90 -4.94
CA ILE A 48 -4.60 0.76 -5.79
C ILE A 48 -5.80 0.44 -6.68
N HIS A 49 -5.57 0.42 -7.99
CA HIS A 49 -6.59 0.08 -8.97
C HIS A 49 -6.49 -1.40 -9.35
N PHE A 50 -7.47 -2.18 -8.89
CA PHE A 50 -7.67 -3.56 -9.30
C PHE A 50 -8.47 -3.59 -10.59
N ARG A 51 -7.87 -4.14 -11.64
CA ARG A 51 -8.43 -4.30 -12.98
C ARG A 51 -7.91 -5.61 -13.58
N PRO A 52 -8.52 -6.75 -13.24
CA PRO A 52 -8.17 -8.03 -13.84
C PRO A 52 -8.45 -8.04 -15.35
N GLU A 53 -7.40 -8.21 -16.16
CA GLU A 53 -7.54 -8.38 -17.61
C GLU A 53 -7.86 -9.85 -17.95
N SER A 54 -9.10 -10.27 -17.69
CA SER A 54 -9.56 -11.64 -17.95
C SER A 54 -10.95 -11.66 -18.59
N PRO A 55 -11.19 -12.51 -19.60
CA PRO A 55 -12.54 -12.73 -20.13
C PRO A 55 -13.38 -13.63 -19.22
N ARG A 56 -12.79 -14.24 -18.18
CA ARG A 56 -13.47 -15.16 -17.27
C ARG A 56 -14.13 -14.39 -16.12
N PRO A 57 -15.29 -14.86 -15.62
CA PRO A 57 -15.93 -14.27 -14.48
C PRO A 57 -15.13 -14.50 -13.18
N CYS A 58 -15.30 -13.63 -12.19
CA CYS A 58 -14.44 -13.66 -11.01
C CYS A 58 -14.55 -14.94 -10.18
N LYS A 59 -15.68 -15.65 -10.22
CA LYS A 59 -15.84 -16.97 -9.58
C LYS A 59 -14.77 -17.98 -10.01
N ASP A 60 -14.20 -17.82 -11.21
CA ASP A 60 -13.18 -18.70 -11.77
C ASP A 60 -11.74 -18.28 -11.37
N PHE A 61 -11.59 -17.14 -10.67
CA PHE A 61 -10.29 -16.67 -10.20
C PHE A 61 -9.87 -17.45 -8.96
N GLN A 62 -8.55 -17.68 -8.83
CA GLN A 62 -7.98 -18.29 -7.64
C GLN A 62 -8.25 -17.45 -6.37
N TYR A 63 -8.31 -16.13 -6.52
CA TYR A 63 -8.57 -15.18 -5.45
C TYR A 63 -9.72 -14.26 -5.85
N GLN A 64 -10.81 -14.33 -5.07
CA GLN A 64 -12.02 -13.53 -5.26
C GLN A 64 -12.08 -12.33 -4.31
N THR A 65 -11.21 -12.30 -3.30
CA THR A 65 -11.02 -11.14 -2.43
C THR A 65 -9.69 -10.48 -2.74
N TRP A 66 -9.74 -9.21 -3.10
CA TRP A 66 -8.57 -8.40 -3.41
C TRP A 66 -8.31 -7.51 -2.22
N ASN A 67 -7.11 -7.61 -1.66
CA ASN A 67 -6.75 -6.87 -0.46
C ASN A 67 -5.61 -5.92 -0.76
N GLN A 68 -5.71 -4.73 -0.19
CA GLN A 68 -4.62 -3.77 -0.06
C GLN A 68 -4.34 -3.59 1.42
N TYR A 69 -3.07 -3.72 1.80
CA TYR A 69 -2.58 -3.49 3.15
C TYR A 69 -1.58 -2.35 3.11
N LEU A 70 -1.76 -1.39 4.01
CA LEU A 70 -0.75 -0.40 4.35
C LEU A 70 -0.06 -0.91 5.61
N GLU A 71 1.20 -1.31 5.46
CA GLU A 71 2.00 -1.94 6.51
C GLU A 71 3.12 -1.02 6.95
N LYS A 72 3.51 -1.18 8.22
CA LYS A 72 4.68 -0.53 8.81
C LYS A 72 5.65 -1.59 9.28
N THR A 73 6.92 -1.43 8.93
CA THR A 73 8.02 -2.17 9.51
C THR A 73 8.84 -1.22 10.39
N SER A 74 9.04 -1.59 11.64
CA SER A 74 9.82 -0.85 12.64
C SER A 74 11.05 -1.67 13.03
N PRO A 75 12.20 -1.49 12.36
CA PRO A 75 13.38 -2.33 12.58
C PRO A 75 13.95 -2.28 14.01
N LEU A 76 13.77 -1.14 14.69
CA LEU A 76 14.25 -0.91 16.06
C LEU A 76 13.28 -1.41 17.13
N ASP A 77 11.99 -1.55 16.79
CA ASP A 77 10.96 -2.10 17.65
C ASP A 77 10.02 -2.99 16.82
N PRO A 78 10.41 -4.25 16.55
CA PRO A 78 9.62 -5.14 15.71
C PRO A 78 8.20 -5.37 16.22
N ALA A 79 7.95 -5.21 17.54
CA ALA A 79 6.62 -5.35 18.13
C ALA A 79 5.65 -4.24 17.69
N GLN A 80 6.18 -3.11 17.22
CA GLN A 80 5.40 -2.01 16.62
C GLN A 80 5.17 -2.18 15.12
N SER A 81 5.73 -3.23 14.49
CA SER A 81 5.49 -3.52 13.08
C SER A 81 4.11 -4.15 12.89
N GLY A 82 3.51 -3.95 11.72
CA GLY A 82 2.24 -4.59 11.38
C GLY A 82 1.40 -3.82 10.36
N CYS A 83 0.19 -4.34 10.15
CA CYS A 83 -0.80 -3.72 9.30
C CYS A 83 -1.41 -2.49 9.99
N LEU A 84 -1.26 -1.32 9.38
CA LEU A 84 -1.89 -0.07 9.83
C LEU A 84 -3.30 0.07 9.28
N LEU A 85 -3.50 -0.20 7.99
CA LEU A 85 -4.79 -0.15 7.33
C LEU A 85 -4.95 -1.33 6.38
N LYS A 86 -6.19 -1.81 6.26
CA LYS A 86 -6.57 -2.86 5.31
C LYS A 86 -7.84 -2.44 4.59
N VAL A 87 -7.83 -2.55 3.26
CA VAL A 87 -9.03 -2.51 2.42
C VAL A 87 -9.19 -3.86 1.75
N ALA A 88 -10.42 -4.33 1.66
CA ALA A 88 -10.77 -5.57 0.99
C ALA A 88 -11.96 -5.32 0.08
N HIS A 89 -11.86 -5.82 -1.15
CA HIS A 89 -12.97 -5.92 -2.09
C HIS A 89 -13.21 -7.38 -2.42
N THR A 90 -14.46 -7.81 -2.39
CA THR A 90 -14.84 -9.14 -2.90
C THR A 90 -15.52 -8.95 -4.24
N CYS A 91 -14.92 -9.51 -5.27
CA CYS A 91 -15.42 -9.35 -6.62
C CYS A 91 -16.76 -10.06 -6.83
N CYS A 92 -17.52 -9.56 -7.79
CA CYS A 92 -18.76 -10.14 -8.29
C CYS A 92 -18.50 -11.45 -9.05
N ASP A 93 -19.10 -12.55 -8.56
CA ASP A 93 -18.91 -13.90 -9.10
C ASP A 93 -19.16 -14.05 -10.59
N ILE A 94 -20.17 -13.36 -11.12
CA ILE A 94 -20.61 -13.50 -12.52
C ILE A 94 -20.08 -12.39 -13.43
N CYS A 95 -19.44 -11.37 -12.86
CA CYS A 95 -18.94 -10.23 -13.60
C CYS A 95 -17.64 -10.60 -14.30
N THR A 96 -17.56 -10.33 -15.61
CA THR A 96 -16.35 -10.51 -16.43
C THR A 96 -15.48 -9.25 -16.47
N ARG A 97 -15.97 -8.14 -15.90
CA ARG A 97 -15.28 -6.87 -15.76
C ARG A 97 -15.65 -6.26 -14.42
N ASP A 98 -14.96 -6.70 -13.39
CA ASP A 98 -15.02 -6.10 -12.07
C ASP A 98 -13.75 -5.26 -11.91
N GLU A 99 -13.91 -3.96 -11.74
CA GLU A 99 -12.81 -3.00 -11.58
C GLU A 99 -13.08 -2.22 -10.30
N GLU A 100 -12.07 -2.08 -9.45
CA GLU A 100 -12.22 -1.44 -8.14
C GLU A 100 -10.99 -0.60 -7.81
N THR A 101 -11.23 0.60 -7.28
CA THR A 101 -10.15 1.44 -6.74
C THR A 101 -10.20 1.41 -5.23
N SER A 102 -9.26 0.67 -4.63
CA SER A 102 -9.09 0.67 -3.19
C SER A 102 -8.30 1.91 -2.78
N TYR A 103 -8.96 2.86 -2.12
CA TYR A 103 -8.32 4.02 -1.51
C TYR A 103 -8.37 3.90 0.01
N THR A 104 -7.26 4.18 0.67
CA THR A 104 -7.20 4.26 2.13
C THR A 104 -6.19 5.30 2.57
N GLY A 105 -6.42 5.87 3.76
CA GLY A 105 -5.47 6.73 4.40
C GLY A 105 -5.79 6.98 5.87
N GLY A 106 -4.76 7.31 6.65
CA GLY A 106 -4.86 7.50 8.08
C GLY A 106 -3.65 8.23 8.64
N VAL A 107 -3.79 8.71 9.87
CA VAL A 107 -2.71 9.42 10.58
C VAL A 107 -2.05 8.46 11.55
N PHE A 108 -0.74 8.29 11.39
CA PHE A 108 0.06 7.40 12.24
C PHE A 108 1.29 8.13 12.75
N TYR A 109 1.65 7.85 14.00
CA TYR A 109 2.97 8.22 14.47
C TYR A 109 3.99 7.23 13.90
N LEU A 110 5.01 7.74 13.22
CA LEU A 110 6.09 6.94 12.64
C LEU A 110 7.42 7.43 13.21
N ASP A 111 8.26 6.49 13.64
CA ASP A 111 9.59 6.77 14.15
C ASP A 111 10.64 6.77 13.05
N LYS A 112 11.80 7.32 13.36
CA LYS A 112 12.95 7.29 12.46
C LYS A 112 13.30 5.83 12.12
N ASN A 113 13.54 5.58 10.84
CA ASN A 113 13.80 4.27 10.22
C ASN A 113 12.59 3.34 10.11
N ASP A 114 11.39 3.76 10.52
CA ASP A 114 10.18 3.03 10.12
C ASP A 114 10.08 3.03 8.60
N VAL A 115 9.59 1.93 8.03
CA VAL A 115 9.33 1.78 6.60
C VAL A 115 7.84 1.54 6.41
N VAL A 116 7.20 2.39 5.63
CA VAL A 116 5.81 2.23 5.19
C VAL A 116 5.80 1.50 3.86
N GLN A 117 4.99 0.46 3.75
CA GLN A 117 4.91 -0.40 2.58
C GLN A 117 3.46 -0.69 2.21
N ILE A 118 3.21 -0.94 0.92
CA ILE A 118 1.90 -1.42 0.46
C ILE A 118 2.05 -2.87 0.06
N ALA A 119 1.31 -3.76 0.73
CA ALA A 119 1.20 -5.16 0.34
C ALA A 119 -0.16 -5.41 -0.34
N ILE A 120 -0.17 -6.24 -1.37
CA ILE A 120 -1.37 -6.54 -2.17
C ILE A 120 -1.54 -8.05 -2.28
N ASP A 121 -2.77 -8.52 -2.03
CA ASP A 121 -3.20 -9.89 -2.37
C ASP A 121 -3.80 -9.90 -3.78
N GLY A 122 -3.41 -10.84 -4.63
CA GLY A 122 -3.92 -10.93 -6.01
C GLY A 122 -2.97 -10.33 -7.06
N PHE A 123 -1.71 -10.75 -7.03
CA PHE A 123 -0.72 -10.34 -8.02
C PHE A 123 -1.18 -10.68 -9.45
N GLY A 124 -1.06 -9.71 -10.37
CA GLY A 124 -1.57 -9.82 -11.74
C GLY A 124 -2.98 -9.24 -11.96
N LEU A 125 -3.67 -8.80 -10.89
CA LEU A 125 -4.97 -8.13 -10.98
C LEU A 125 -4.86 -6.60 -10.89
N VAL A 126 -3.67 -6.06 -10.63
CA VAL A 126 -3.46 -4.63 -10.39
C VAL A 126 -3.02 -3.94 -11.67
N ASN A 127 -3.65 -2.79 -11.97
CA ASN A 127 -3.24 -1.90 -13.04
C ASN A 127 -2.31 -0.81 -12.47
N PHE A 128 -1.01 -0.91 -12.78
CA PHE A 128 0.03 0.00 -12.28
C PHE A 128 0.19 1.24 -13.15
N ARG A 129 -0.82 2.10 -13.19
CA ARG A 129 -0.71 3.44 -13.78
C ARG A 129 -0.51 4.49 -12.68
N ARG A 130 0.34 5.49 -12.95
CA ARG A 130 0.69 6.57 -12.00
C ARG A 130 -0.51 7.38 -11.53
N ASP A 131 -1.55 7.50 -12.35
CA ASP A 131 -2.77 8.26 -12.06
C ASP A 131 -3.80 7.49 -11.23
N THR A 132 -3.68 6.16 -11.11
CA THR A 132 -4.66 5.32 -10.41
C THR A 132 -4.07 4.47 -9.28
N SER A 133 -2.76 4.21 -9.32
CA SER A 133 -2.07 3.32 -8.40
C SER A 133 -0.83 4.01 -7.82
N PHE A 134 -0.95 4.53 -6.60
CA PHE A 134 0.08 5.34 -5.94
C PHE A 134 0.04 5.20 -4.42
N VAL A 135 1.15 5.60 -3.79
CA VAL A 135 1.30 5.71 -2.33
C VAL A 135 1.96 7.04 -2.01
N GLY A 136 1.55 7.67 -0.91
CA GLY A 136 2.13 8.91 -0.46
C GLY A 136 2.01 9.09 1.05
N LEU A 137 2.78 10.04 1.55
CA LEU A 137 2.71 10.48 2.93
C LEU A 137 3.05 11.96 3.04
N MET A 138 2.49 12.61 4.05
CA MET A 138 2.88 13.96 4.45
C MET A 138 2.97 14.05 5.97
N MET A 139 3.99 14.76 6.46
CA MET A 139 4.15 15.02 7.87
C MET A 139 3.16 16.12 8.31
N LEU A 140 2.37 15.84 9.35
CA LEU A 140 1.41 16.79 9.92
C LEU A 140 2.00 17.54 11.12
N SER A 141 2.79 16.85 11.95
CA SER A 141 3.44 17.45 13.11
C SER A 141 4.65 16.62 13.55
N THR A 142 5.66 17.30 14.07
CA THR A 142 6.73 16.69 14.86
C THR A 142 6.23 16.39 16.27
N GLY A 143 6.74 15.36 16.93
CA GLY A 143 6.40 15.03 18.32
C GLY A 143 7.08 13.76 18.80
N ARG A 144 6.82 13.37 20.05
CA ARG A 144 7.16 12.04 20.57
C ARG A 144 5.87 11.26 20.79
N SER A 145 5.86 9.99 20.42
CA SER A 145 4.87 9.04 20.94
C SER A 145 4.98 9.05 22.46
N LYS A 146 3.89 9.35 23.17
CA LYS A 146 3.83 9.10 24.61
C LYS A 146 3.77 7.59 24.77
N GLN A 147 4.86 6.98 25.23
CA GLN A 147 4.81 5.63 25.79
C GLN A 147 3.78 5.66 26.94
N GLN A 148 2.66 4.96 26.76
CA GLN A 148 1.76 4.59 27.85
C GLN A 148 2.15 3.19 28.32
#